data_AF-A0A0Q4FD14-F1
#
_entry.id   AF-A0A0Q4FD14-F1
#
_cell.length_a   1.000
_cell.length_b   1.000
_cell.length_c   1.000
_cell.angle_alpha   90.00
_cell.angle_beta   90.00
_cell.angle_gamma   90.00
#
_symmetry.space_group_name_H-M   'P 1'
#
loop_
_entity.id
_entity.type
_entity.pdbx_description
1 polymer ?
#
loop_
_entity_poly.entity_id
_entity_poly.type
_entity_poly.pdbx_seq_one_letter_code
_entity_poly.pdbx_strand_id
1 'polypeptide(L)'
;MTNTPPPGWYPEENTSRERWWDGQSWSEMRRDAQGNTNHSAQAAPAGAGTSGQRPRRRVWPWVLGGSILVVVAVIAAAVLVLTSVFSSIERSSTSRSGTEQAGGSSAPAGTSGDGIVVGDGGDDAVRVVTYIDYLCPYCGQFESTNAEQLSKWVDSGQVVLEVHPLSFLDRASLGTEYSTRAANAAACVTDEAPDRFEAFSALLFENQPQEETEGLSDADLIDLVNEAGALDGTDVADCIDSGEFDDWVTQATERALSEPVPNSDLDRIQGTPTVIVDGVQYEGSLTDAQEFADFVLPGSK
;
A
#
# COMPACT_ATOMS: atom_id res chain seq x y z
N MET A 1 -11.23 -8.68 -43.68
CA MET A 1 -10.51 -8.27 -42.45
C MET A 1 -11.48 -7.38 -41.69
N THR A 2 -12.20 -7.93 -40.72
CA THR A 2 -13.12 -7.16 -39.89
C THR A 2 -12.32 -6.55 -38.75
N ASN A 3 -12.19 -5.22 -38.73
CA ASN A 3 -11.58 -4.49 -37.63
C ASN A 3 -12.54 -4.52 -36.44
N THR A 4 -12.37 -5.50 -35.55
CA THR A 4 -13.08 -5.51 -34.27
C THR A 4 -12.34 -4.59 -33.31
N PRO A 5 -13.01 -3.63 -32.66
CA PRO A 5 -12.37 -2.76 -31.69
C PRO A 5 -11.88 -3.55 -30.46
N PRO A 6 -10.77 -3.12 -29.81
CA PRO A 6 -10.28 -3.75 -28.58
C PRO A 6 -11.30 -3.63 -27.43
N PRO A 7 -11.21 -4.43 -26.37
CA PRO A 7 -12.09 -4.29 -25.22
C PRO A 7 -12.00 -2.90 -24.58
N GLY A 8 -13.13 -2.33 -24.18
CA GLY A 8 -13.17 -0.96 -23.66
C GLY A 8 -14.57 -0.37 -23.52
N TRP A 9 -14.64 0.83 -22.95
CA TRP A 9 -15.86 1.63 -22.88
C TRP A 9 -16.05 2.42 -24.17
N TYR A 10 -17.22 2.30 -24.78
CA TYR A 10 -17.58 3.00 -26.00
C TYR A 10 -18.89 3.77 -25.83
N PRO A 11 -19.02 4.95 -26.46
CA PRO A 11 -20.23 5.75 -26.36
C PRO A 11 -21.43 5.05 -27.02
N GLU A 12 -22.57 5.00 -26.31
CA GLU A 12 -23.84 4.58 -26.91
C GLU A 12 -24.40 5.70 -27.80
N GLU A 13 -24.81 5.37 -29.02
CA GLU A 13 -25.37 6.34 -29.96
C GLU A 13 -26.54 7.11 -29.33
N ASN A 14 -26.49 8.44 -29.41
CA ASN A 14 -27.55 9.33 -28.95
C ASN A 14 -27.79 9.33 -27.42
N THR A 15 -26.81 8.90 -26.63
CA THR A 15 -26.85 8.99 -25.15
C THR A 15 -25.57 9.63 -24.58
N SER A 16 -25.62 10.09 -23.32
CA SER A 16 -24.43 10.52 -22.57
C SER A 16 -23.76 9.36 -21.82
N ARG A 17 -23.99 8.12 -22.25
CA ARG A 17 -23.53 6.91 -21.58
C ARG A 17 -22.55 6.14 -22.44
N GLU A 18 -21.66 5.44 -21.76
CA GLU A 18 -20.76 4.47 -22.36
C GLU A 18 -21.20 3.06 -21.95
N ARG A 19 -20.97 2.10 -22.85
CA ARG A 19 -21.21 0.68 -22.65
C ARG A 19 -19.91 -0.09 -22.86
N TRP A 20 -19.70 -1.13 -22.06
CA TRP A 20 -18.47 -1.92 -22.13
C TRP A 20 -18.55 -3.01 -23.21
N TRP A 21 -17.51 -3.08 -24.05
CA TRP A 21 -17.26 -4.10 -25.06
C TRP A 21 -16.13 -5.03 -24.58
N ASP A 22 -16.36 -6.34 -24.61
CA ASP A 22 -15.40 -7.34 -24.12
C ASP A 22 -14.48 -7.92 -25.23
N GLY A 23 -14.59 -7.43 -26.46
CA GLY A 23 -13.87 -7.97 -27.62
C GLY A 23 -14.69 -8.95 -28.48
N GLN A 24 -15.82 -9.46 -27.97
CA GLN A 24 -16.71 -10.40 -28.65
C GLN A 24 -18.20 -9.99 -28.59
N SER A 25 -18.63 -9.35 -27.50
CA SER A 25 -20.01 -8.97 -27.21
C SER A 25 -20.11 -7.68 -26.37
N TRP A 26 -21.28 -7.03 -26.41
CA TRP A 26 -21.58 -5.86 -25.57
C TRP A 26 -22.20 -6.31 -24.24
N SER A 27 -21.58 -5.94 -23.12
CA SER A 27 -22.07 -6.25 -21.76
C SER A 27 -23.30 -5.42 -21.37
N GLU A 28 -24.00 -5.72 -20.27
CA GLU A 28 -25.08 -4.85 -19.76
C GLU A 28 -24.60 -3.63 -18.98
N MET A 29 -23.30 -3.55 -18.67
CA MET A 29 -22.69 -2.50 -17.87
C MET A 29 -22.74 -1.16 -18.62
N ARG A 30 -23.26 -0.12 -17.94
CA ARG A 30 -23.33 1.26 -18.45
C ARG A 30 -22.78 2.23 -17.42
N ARG A 31 -22.04 3.24 -17.88
CA ARG A 31 -21.58 4.37 -17.06
C ARG A 31 -21.87 5.69 -17.77
N ASP A 32 -21.92 6.79 -17.02
CA ASP A 32 -21.98 8.11 -17.63
C ASP A 32 -20.61 8.45 -18.24
N ALA A 33 -20.58 9.00 -19.45
CA ALA A 33 -19.35 9.40 -20.12
C ALA A 33 -18.67 10.51 -19.30
N GLN A 34 -17.42 10.30 -18.88
CA GLN A 34 -16.67 11.28 -18.09
C GLN A 34 -16.39 12.54 -18.94
N GLY A 35 -17.25 13.54 -18.78
CA GLY A 35 -17.13 14.83 -19.43
C GLY A 35 -15.98 15.65 -18.86
N ASN A 36 -14.93 15.81 -19.65
CA ASN A 36 -13.85 16.76 -19.42
C ASN A 36 -14.43 18.19 -19.47
N THR A 37 -14.63 18.83 -18.31
CA THR A 37 -15.24 20.17 -18.23
C THR A 37 -14.21 21.25 -18.53
N ASN A 38 -14.14 21.71 -19.77
CA ASN A 38 -13.57 23.01 -20.11
C ASN A 38 -14.37 23.73 -21.21
N HIS A 39 -14.75 24.97 -20.87
CA HIS A 39 -15.15 26.11 -21.73
C HIS A 39 -16.52 26.18 -22.45
N SER A 40 -17.34 27.07 -21.87
CA SER A 40 -18.06 28.23 -22.47
C SER A 40 -19.19 28.08 -23.51
N ALA A 41 -20.22 28.89 -23.25
CA ALA A 41 -21.08 29.64 -24.19
C ALA A 41 -22.45 29.05 -24.63
N GLN A 42 -23.49 29.64 -24.02
CA GLN A 42 -24.72 30.19 -24.64
C GLN A 42 -25.43 29.43 -25.78
N ALA A 43 -26.69 29.02 -25.55
CA ALA A 43 -27.90 29.74 -25.98
C ALA A 43 -29.16 28.85 -25.91
N ALA A 44 -30.27 29.42 -25.41
CA ALA A 44 -31.65 28.90 -25.51
C ALA A 44 -32.25 29.22 -26.92
N PRO A 45 -33.51 28.87 -27.34
CA PRO A 45 -34.73 28.73 -26.50
C PRO A 45 -35.87 27.76 -26.94
N ALA A 46 -36.94 27.80 -26.13
CA ALA A 46 -38.37 27.46 -26.38
C ALA A 46 -38.76 25.96 -26.38
N GLY A 47 -39.82 25.49 -25.72
CA GLY A 47 -40.90 26.10 -24.92
C GLY A 47 -41.98 25.06 -24.57
N ALA A 48 -42.87 25.44 -23.64
CA ALA A 48 -44.19 24.87 -23.30
C ALA A 48 -44.29 23.57 -22.46
N GLY A 49 -44.98 23.68 -21.30
CA GLY A 49 -45.47 22.53 -20.52
C GLY A 49 -45.83 22.89 -19.07
N THR A 50 -47.12 23.14 -18.82
CA THR A 50 -47.74 23.70 -17.61
C THR A 50 -47.90 22.77 -16.40
N SER A 51 -47.97 23.41 -15.22
CA SER A 51 -48.84 23.12 -14.05
C SER A 51 -48.39 22.13 -12.97
N GLY A 52 -48.47 22.60 -11.71
CA GLY A 52 -48.39 21.78 -10.49
C GLY A 52 -47.68 22.47 -9.32
N GLN A 53 -48.21 23.60 -8.82
CA GLN A 53 -47.72 24.22 -7.59
C GLN A 53 -48.18 23.41 -6.36
N ARG A 54 -47.24 22.75 -5.68
CA ARG A 54 -47.33 22.38 -4.25
C ARG A 54 -46.35 23.24 -3.45
N PRO A 55 -46.71 23.74 -2.25
CA PRO A 55 -45.89 24.70 -1.52
C PRO A 55 -44.60 24.03 -1.01
N ARG A 56 -43.45 24.50 -1.51
CA ARG A 56 -42.12 24.13 -1.01
C ARG A 56 -41.95 24.68 0.40
N ARG A 57 -41.79 23.78 1.38
CA ARG A 57 -41.18 24.11 2.67
C ARG A 57 -39.79 24.71 2.41
N ARG A 58 -39.56 25.91 2.91
CA ARG A 58 -38.30 26.66 2.82
C ARG A 58 -37.30 26.01 3.78
N VAL A 59 -36.51 25.06 3.30
CA VAL A 59 -35.29 24.63 4.01
C VAL A 59 -34.17 25.60 3.65
N TRP A 60 -33.66 26.27 4.68
CA TRP A 60 -32.53 27.20 4.60
C TRP A 60 -31.25 26.45 4.18
N PRO A 61 -30.42 26.98 3.26
CA PRO A 61 -29.21 26.31 2.80
C PRO A 61 -28.03 26.67 3.71
N TRP A 62 -27.89 26.00 4.85
CA TRP A 62 -26.72 26.16 5.73
C TRP A 62 -25.92 24.86 5.92
N VAL A 63 -25.89 23.97 4.91
CA VAL A 63 -25.12 22.71 5.02
C VAL A 63 -24.00 22.57 3.96
N LEU A 64 -23.80 23.58 3.09
CA LEU A 64 -22.70 23.55 2.11
C LEU A 64 -21.64 24.65 2.30
N GLY A 65 -21.79 25.52 3.32
CA GLY A 65 -20.80 26.54 3.65
C GLY A 65 -19.79 26.15 4.75
N GLY A 66 -20.10 25.13 5.54
CA GLY A 66 -19.25 24.70 6.67
C GLY A 66 -18.05 23.86 6.26
N SER A 67 -18.20 23.00 5.24
CA SER A 67 -17.18 22.05 4.81
C SER A 67 -16.03 22.71 4.05
N ILE A 68 -16.29 23.74 3.23
CA ILE A 68 -15.22 24.46 2.52
C ILE A 68 -14.39 25.31 3.49
N LEU A 69 -15.01 25.91 4.50
CA LEU A 69 -14.27 26.71 5.49
C LEU A 69 -13.40 25.84 6.40
N VAL A 70 -13.83 24.62 6.75
CA VAL A 70 -13.02 23.66 7.52
C VAL A 70 -11.84 23.16 6.70
N VAL A 71 -12.05 22.80 5.42
CA VAL A 71 -10.95 22.34 4.54
C VAL A 71 -9.94 23.46 4.28
N VAL A 72 -10.40 24.70 4.04
CA VAL A 72 -9.50 25.85 3.86
C VAL A 72 -8.76 26.22 5.16
N ALA A 73 -9.41 26.09 6.32
CA ALA A 73 -8.75 26.31 7.61
C ALA A 73 -7.69 25.24 7.93
N VAL A 74 -7.95 23.97 7.58
CA VAL A 74 -7.00 22.86 7.75
C VAL A 74 -5.79 23.03 6.82
N ILE A 75 -6.02 23.42 5.57
CA ILE A 75 -4.93 23.68 4.60
C ILE A 75 -4.11 24.92 5.03
N ALA A 76 -4.76 25.99 5.50
CA ALA A 76 -4.05 27.17 5.98
C ALA A 76 -3.24 26.90 7.27
N ALA A 77 -3.76 26.06 8.17
CA ALA A 77 -3.04 25.61 9.36
C ALA A 77 -1.84 24.72 9.00
N ALA A 78 -1.98 23.81 8.04
CA ALA A 78 -0.89 22.98 7.54
C ALA A 78 0.23 23.82 6.90
N VAL A 79 -0.10 24.84 6.12
CA VAL A 79 0.88 25.76 5.50
C VAL A 79 1.59 26.65 6.54
N LEU A 80 0.89 27.07 7.61
CA LEU A 80 1.51 27.82 8.71
C LEU A 80 2.47 26.96 9.55
N VAL A 81 2.16 25.69 9.77
CA VAL A 81 3.07 24.75 10.43
C VAL A 81 4.30 24.49 9.56
N LEU A 82 4.12 24.30 8.24
CA LEU A 82 5.24 24.11 7.30
C LEU A 82 6.21 25.31 7.29
N THR A 83 5.73 26.56 7.24
CA THR A 83 6.61 27.75 7.20
C THR A 83 7.38 28.01 8.51
N SER A 84 6.89 27.53 9.65
CA SER A 84 7.59 27.65 10.95
C SER A 84 8.73 26.64 11.13
N VAL A 85 8.66 25.48 10.47
CA VAL A 85 9.71 24.45 10.48
C VAL A 85 10.88 24.85 9.56
N PHE A 86 10.61 25.42 8.38
CA PHE A 86 11.65 25.80 7.42
C PHE A 86 12.56 26.96 7.89
N SER A 87 12.05 27.91 8.69
CA SER A 87 12.86 29.04 9.19
C SER A 87 13.81 28.70 10.36
N SER A 88 13.70 27.47 10.90
CA SER A 88 14.54 26.99 12.00
C SER A 88 15.72 26.13 11.53
N ILE A 89 15.72 25.64 10.29
CA ILE A 89 16.74 24.71 9.76
C ILE A 89 17.88 25.45 9.04
N GLU A 90 17.67 26.69 8.57
CA GLU A 90 18.70 27.49 7.88
C GLU A 90 19.82 28.05 8.79
N ARG A 91 19.83 27.76 10.10
CA ARG A 91 20.86 28.26 11.03
C ARG A 91 21.90 27.26 11.50
N SER A 92 21.89 26.03 10.98
CA SER A 92 22.78 24.96 11.46
C SER A 92 23.55 24.27 10.32
N SER A 93 24.00 25.00 9.32
CA SER A 93 24.91 24.48 8.28
C SER A 93 26.30 25.11 8.41
N THR A 94 27.10 24.61 9.35
CA THR A 94 28.56 24.76 9.30
C THR A 94 29.18 23.41 8.95
N SER A 95 29.54 23.30 7.67
CA SER A 95 30.59 22.47 7.06
C SER A 95 31.31 21.43 7.93
N ARG A 96 31.28 20.17 7.49
CA ARG A 96 32.46 19.30 7.38
C ARG A 96 32.32 18.39 6.16
N SER A 97 33.13 18.67 5.15
CA SER A 97 33.52 17.67 4.16
C SER A 97 34.39 16.63 4.85
N GLY A 98 33.94 15.39 4.81
CA GLY A 98 34.65 14.19 5.21
C GLY A 98 33.90 13.01 4.64
N THR A 99 34.56 12.23 3.80
CA THR A 99 34.03 10.97 3.29
C THR A 99 33.92 10.01 4.47
N GLU A 100 32.78 9.99 5.14
CA GLU A 100 32.41 8.99 6.12
C GLU A 100 31.22 8.22 5.54
N GLN A 101 31.49 6.96 5.21
CA GLN A 101 30.50 5.92 5.06
C GLN A 101 29.66 5.95 6.35
N ALA A 102 28.42 6.43 6.25
CA ALA A 102 27.47 6.34 7.36
C ALA A 102 27.46 4.88 7.81
N GLY A 103 27.62 4.65 9.12
CA GLY A 103 27.51 3.33 9.70
C GLY A 103 26.11 2.80 9.40
N GLY A 104 25.99 2.01 8.34
CA GLY A 104 24.76 1.36 7.98
C GLY A 104 24.44 0.32 9.03
N SER A 105 23.22 0.37 9.55
CA SER A 105 22.61 -0.81 10.17
C SER A 105 22.81 -1.97 9.20
N SER A 106 23.41 -3.07 9.66
CA SER A 106 23.54 -4.26 8.83
C SER A 106 22.13 -4.73 8.46
N ALA A 107 21.88 -4.92 7.16
CA ALA A 107 20.66 -5.55 6.72
C ALA A 107 20.68 -7.04 7.16
N PRO A 108 19.51 -7.62 7.47
CA PRO A 108 19.40 -9.06 7.76
C PRO A 108 19.93 -9.90 6.60
N ALA A 109 20.51 -11.06 6.90
CA ALA A 109 20.71 -12.12 5.93
C ALA A 109 19.37 -12.49 5.28
N GLY A 110 19.40 -12.90 4.01
CA GLY A 110 18.18 -13.18 3.25
C GLY A 110 17.46 -11.95 2.69
N THR A 111 18.03 -10.74 2.83
CA THR A 111 17.50 -9.53 2.20
C THR A 111 18.19 -9.16 0.89
N SER A 112 17.45 -8.47 0.02
CA SER A 112 17.94 -7.76 -1.16
C SER A 112 17.70 -6.27 -0.98
N GLY A 113 18.69 -5.59 -0.39
CA GLY A 113 18.54 -4.19 0.00
C GLY A 113 17.62 -4.06 1.21
N ASP A 114 16.39 -3.59 0.98
CA ASP A 114 15.39 -3.32 2.03
C ASP A 114 14.25 -4.35 2.05
N GLY A 115 14.27 -5.30 1.13
CA GLY A 115 13.27 -6.35 1.01
C GLY A 115 13.78 -7.69 1.51
N ILE A 116 12.96 -8.39 2.29
CA ILE A 116 13.10 -9.80 2.63
C ILE A 116 12.71 -10.64 1.40
N VAL A 117 13.63 -11.46 0.90
CA VAL A 117 13.39 -12.27 -0.31
C VAL A 117 12.97 -13.68 0.09
N VAL A 118 11.86 -14.14 -0.50
CA VAL A 118 11.30 -15.47 -0.29
C VAL A 118 11.22 -16.20 -1.62
N GLY A 119 11.83 -17.39 -1.66
CA GLY A 119 11.94 -18.24 -2.84
C GLY A 119 13.17 -17.96 -3.70
N ASP A 120 13.69 -19.03 -4.30
CA ASP A 120 14.90 -19.00 -5.16
C ASP A 120 14.60 -18.76 -6.65
N GLY A 121 13.34 -18.46 -7.00
CA GLY A 121 12.81 -18.50 -8.37
C GLY A 121 13.77 -17.94 -9.44
N GLY A 122 13.88 -18.66 -10.55
CA GLY A 122 14.81 -18.33 -11.64
C GLY A 122 14.43 -17.09 -12.44
N ASP A 123 15.19 -16.78 -13.49
CA ASP A 123 15.01 -15.57 -14.32
C ASP A 123 13.60 -15.42 -14.93
N ASP A 124 12.84 -16.52 -15.05
CA ASP A 124 11.48 -16.55 -15.58
C ASP A 124 10.39 -16.42 -14.50
N ALA A 125 10.75 -16.37 -13.20
CA ALA A 125 9.81 -16.23 -12.11
C ALA A 125 9.27 -14.80 -12.03
N VAL A 126 7.96 -14.67 -11.81
CA VAL A 126 7.31 -13.37 -11.62
C VAL A 126 7.76 -12.77 -10.29
N ARG A 127 8.20 -11.52 -10.30
CA ARG A 127 8.59 -10.83 -9.08
C ARG A 127 7.39 -10.11 -8.49
N VAL A 128 6.99 -10.53 -7.29
CA VAL A 128 5.96 -9.85 -6.50
C VAL A 128 6.67 -9.11 -5.36
N VAL A 129 6.58 -7.78 -5.34
CA VAL A 129 7.13 -6.94 -4.28
C VAL A 129 5.98 -6.36 -3.46
N THR A 130 6.01 -6.53 -2.15
CA THR A 130 5.00 -6.01 -1.23
C THR A 130 5.61 -5.04 -0.24
N TYR A 131 5.08 -3.82 -0.16
CA TYR A 131 5.38 -2.86 0.90
C TYR A 131 4.24 -2.90 1.89
N ILE A 132 4.51 -3.41 3.09
CA ILE A 132 3.50 -3.70 4.10
C ILE A 132 3.85 -3.03 5.42
N ASP A 133 2.86 -2.91 6.29
CA ASP A 133 3.05 -2.56 7.70
C ASP A 133 2.21 -3.54 8.52
N TYR A 134 2.81 -4.19 9.52
CA TYR A 134 2.15 -5.22 10.31
C TYR A 134 1.01 -4.69 11.19
N LEU A 135 0.87 -3.37 11.38
CA LEU A 135 -0.29 -2.74 12.02
C LEU A 135 -1.40 -2.39 11.02
N CYS A 136 -1.13 -2.37 9.72
CA CYS A 136 -2.06 -1.86 8.73
C CYS A 136 -3.21 -2.85 8.46
N PRO A 137 -4.48 -2.45 8.70
CA PRO A 137 -5.63 -3.35 8.49
C PRO A 137 -5.89 -3.68 7.03
N TYR A 138 -5.40 -2.87 6.08
CA TYR A 138 -5.47 -3.18 4.65
C TYR A 138 -4.40 -4.20 4.25
N CYS A 139 -3.24 -4.20 4.91
CA CYS A 139 -2.24 -5.26 4.73
C CYS A 139 -2.80 -6.59 5.23
N GLY A 140 -3.41 -6.61 6.42
CA GLY A 140 -4.07 -7.81 6.95
C GLY A 140 -5.17 -8.35 6.02
N GLN A 141 -5.95 -7.47 5.38
CA GLN A 141 -6.94 -7.87 4.37
C GLN A 141 -6.30 -8.52 3.13
N PHE A 142 -5.23 -7.91 2.59
CA PHE A 142 -4.52 -8.45 1.44
C PHE A 142 -3.90 -9.82 1.76
N GLU A 143 -3.21 -9.93 2.90
CA GLU A 143 -2.48 -11.13 3.31
C GLU A 143 -3.44 -12.27 3.64
N SER A 144 -4.52 -12.01 4.39
CA SER A 144 -5.56 -13.03 4.65
C SER A 144 -6.25 -13.54 3.38
N THR A 145 -6.26 -12.73 2.31
CA THR A 145 -6.83 -13.10 1.02
C THR A 145 -5.83 -13.88 0.15
N ASN A 146 -4.55 -13.47 0.15
CA ASN A 146 -3.60 -13.85 -0.91
C ASN A 146 -2.39 -14.66 -0.43
N ALA A 147 -2.09 -14.71 0.88
CA ALA A 147 -0.87 -15.36 1.38
C ALA A 147 -0.78 -16.85 0.99
N GLU A 148 -1.88 -17.60 1.07
CA GLU A 148 -1.88 -19.03 0.73
C GLU A 148 -1.54 -19.27 -0.76
N GLN A 149 -2.04 -18.44 -1.68
CA GLN A 149 -1.75 -18.61 -3.10
C GLN A 149 -0.36 -18.09 -3.48
N LEU A 150 0.09 -17.00 -2.85
CA LEU A 150 1.46 -16.51 -3.00
C LEU A 150 2.47 -17.57 -2.55
N SER A 151 2.28 -18.15 -1.37
CA SER A 151 3.15 -19.21 -0.85
C SER A 151 3.21 -20.42 -1.79
N LYS A 152 2.07 -20.86 -2.36
CA LYS A 152 2.06 -21.93 -3.39
C LYS A 152 2.85 -21.55 -4.65
N TRP A 153 2.81 -20.29 -5.08
CA TRP A 153 3.57 -19.83 -6.25
C TRP A 153 5.06 -19.72 -5.96
N VAL A 154 5.43 -19.32 -4.75
CA VAL A 154 6.80 -19.34 -4.24
C VAL A 154 7.34 -20.76 -4.19
N ASP A 155 6.61 -21.69 -3.55
CA ASP A 155 6.97 -23.11 -3.44
C ASP A 155 7.15 -23.80 -4.80
N SER A 156 6.35 -23.42 -5.79
CA SER A 156 6.44 -23.95 -7.15
C SER A 156 7.47 -23.24 -8.01
N GLY A 157 8.12 -22.18 -7.51
CA GLY A 157 9.11 -21.37 -8.22
C GLY A 157 8.52 -20.48 -9.31
N GLN A 158 7.20 -20.30 -9.35
CA GLN A 158 6.51 -19.39 -10.28
C GLN A 158 6.67 -17.93 -9.88
N VAL A 159 6.79 -17.66 -8.58
CA VAL A 159 6.94 -16.33 -8.01
C VAL A 159 8.19 -16.26 -7.13
N VAL A 160 8.89 -15.13 -7.18
CA VAL A 160 9.78 -14.68 -6.10
C VAL A 160 9.05 -13.57 -5.37
N LEU A 161 8.86 -13.73 -4.06
CA LEU A 161 8.21 -12.73 -3.23
C LEU A 161 9.29 -11.89 -2.53
N GLU A 162 9.12 -10.57 -2.55
CA GLU A 162 10.00 -9.62 -1.88
C GLU A 162 9.16 -8.74 -0.95
N VAL A 163 9.29 -8.94 0.36
CA VAL A 163 8.51 -8.26 1.38
C VAL A 163 9.33 -7.14 2.00
N HIS A 164 8.83 -5.91 1.91
CA HIS A 164 9.39 -4.71 2.55
C HIS A 164 8.53 -4.37 3.77
N PRO A 165 8.89 -4.82 4.98
CA PRO A 165 8.18 -4.44 6.19
C PRO A 165 8.54 -3.00 6.58
N LEU A 166 7.52 -2.14 6.71
CA LEU A 166 7.65 -0.72 6.99
C LEU A 166 7.11 -0.37 8.38
N SER A 167 7.58 0.76 8.91
CA SER A 167 7.10 1.39 10.14
C SER A 167 6.16 2.58 9.92
N PHE A 168 5.34 2.52 8.87
CA PHE A 168 4.44 3.60 8.43
C PHE A 168 3.47 4.06 9.53
N LEU A 169 3.04 3.15 10.39
CA LEU A 169 2.00 3.33 11.39
C LEU A 169 2.52 3.35 12.84
N ASP A 170 3.82 3.52 13.08
CA ASP A 170 4.36 3.60 14.46
C ASP A 170 3.63 4.60 15.34
N ARG A 171 3.31 5.78 14.79
CA ARG A 171 2.56 6.83 15.51
C ARG A 171 1.13 6.41 15.93
N ALA A 172 0.57 5.37 15.32
CA ALA A 172 -0.75 4.82 15.62
C ALA A 172 -0.69 3.71 16.68
N SER A 173 0.46 3.49 17.34
CA SER A 173 0.64 2.44 18.36
C SER A 173 0.81 2.97 19.79
N LEU A 174 0.19 4.12 20.11
CA LEU A 174 0.25 4.76 21.45
C LEU A 174 1.68 5.01 22.00
N GLY A 175 2.67 5.10 21.11
CA GLY A 175 4.08 5.34 21.46
C GLY A 175 4.90 4.09 21.75
N THR A 176 4.40 2.90 21.43
CA THR A 176 5.15 1.64 21.54
C THR A 176 5.91 1.26 20.27
N GLU A 177 5.67 1.97 19.16
CA GLU A 177 6.34 1.73 17.87
C GLU A 177 6.16 0.29 17.38
N TYR A 178 4.93 -0.23 17.49
CA TYR A 178 4.61 -1.62 17.16
C TYR A 178 4.98 -2.00 15.72
N SER A 179 4.82 -1.10 14.75
CA SER A 179 5.16 -1.42 13.35
C SER A 179 6.66 -1.66 13.20
N THR A 180 7.51 -0.84 13.82
CA THR A 180 8.97 -1.06 13.88
C THR A 180 9.31 -2.37 14.58
N ARG A 181 8.77 -2.63 15.77
CA ARG A 181 9.09 -3.85 16.54
C ARG A 181 8.65 -5.14 15.82
N ALA A 182 7.47 -5.14 15.19
CA ALA A 182 7.00 -6.28 14.41
C ALA A 182 7.83 -6.51 13.15
N ALA A 183 8.23 -5.43 12.46
CA ALA A 183 9.13 -5.50 11.31
C ALA A 183 10.53 -5.98 11.70
N ASN A 184 11.07 -5.53 12.83
CA ASN A 184 12.31 -6.04 13.42
C ASN A 184 12.21 -7.54 13.72
N ALA A 185 11.11 -8.00 14.33
CA ALA A 185 10.92 -9.43 14.57
C ALA A 185 10.88 -10.25 13.27
N ALA A 186 10.25 -9.73 12.21
CA ALA A 186 10.23 -10.38 10.91
C ALA A 186 11.62 -10.45 10.27
N ALA A 187 12.42 -9.39 10.44
CA ALA A 187 13.82 -9.35 10.04
C ALA A 187 14.69 -10.34 10.84
N CYS A 188 14.53 -10.44 12.16
CA CYS A 188 15.21 -11.42 13.01
C CYS A 188 14.90 -12.87 12.60
N VAL A 189 13.63 -13.18 12.32
CA VAL A 189 13.25 -14.51 11.81
C VAL A 189 13.88 -14.77 10.45
N THR A 190 13.97 -13.77 9.57
CA THR A 190 14.62 -13.92 8.26
C THR A 190 16.12 -14.21 8.39
N ASP A 191 16.80 -13.51 9.31
CA ASP A 191 18.24 -13.65 9.53
C ASP A 191 18.62 -15.05 10.03
N GLU A 192 17.87 -15.54 11.03
CA GLU A 192 18.21 -16.73 11.80
C GLU A 192 17.45 -18.00 11.36
N ALA A 193 16.24 -17.84 10.83
CA ALA A 193 15.33 -18.92 10.48
C ALA A 193 14.53 -18.61 9.20
N PRO A 194 15.19 -18.35 8.05
CA PRO A 194 14.54 -17.83 6.83
C PRO A 194 13.37 -18.69 6.33
N ASP A 195 13.48 -20.02 6.44
CA ASP A 195 12.42 -20.98 6.07
C ASP A 195 11.13 -20.84 6.92
N ARG A 196 11.16 -20.03 7.98
CA ARG A 196 10.02 -19.76 8.87
C ARG A 196 9.40 -18.38 8.68
N PHE A 197 9.99 -17.52 7.85
CA PHE A 197 9.54 -16.15 7.66
C PHE A 197 8.06 -16.06 7.24
N GLU A 198 7.64 -16.81 6.22
CA GLU A 198 6.24 -16.77 5.74
C GLU A 198 5.25 -17.19 6.83
N ALA A 199 5.58 -18.24 7.58
CA ALA A 199 4.74 -18.72 8.69
C ALA A 199 4.64 -17.68 9.81
N PHE A 200 5.75 -17.04 10.16
CA PHE A 200 5.76 -15.98 11.17
C PHE A 200 5.02 -14.71 10.71
N SER A 201 5.23 -14.28 9.47
CA SER A 201 4.55 -13.12 8.87
C SER A 201 3.02 -13.34 8.86
N ALA A 202 2.57 -14.55 8.53
CA ALA A 202 1.15 -14.91 8.60
C ALA A 202 0.60 -14.80 10.04
N LEU A 203 1.35 -15.27 11.04
CA LEU A 203 0.95 -15.17 12.45
C LEU A 203 0.86 -13.72 12.94
N LEU A 204 1.75 -12.83 12.48
CA LEU A 204 1.66 -11.39 12.77
C LEU A 204 0.36 -10.79 12.25
N PHE A 205 -0.09 -11.18 11.05
CA PHE A 205 -1.36 -10.70 10.50
C PHE A 205 -2.59 -11.39 11.12
N GLU A 206 -2.50 -12.67 11.50
CA GLU A 206 -3.57 -13.37 12.21
C GLU A 206 -3.81 -12.77 13.61
N ASN A 207 -2.75 -12.35 14.28
CA ASN A 207 -2.77 -11.71 15.60
C ASN A 207 -2.65 -10.18 15.51
N GLN A 208 -2.98 -9.60 14.36
CA GLN A 208 -2.80 -8.17 14.11
C GLN A 208 -3.56 -7.32 15.15
N PRO A 209 -2.86 -6.45 15.90
CA PRO A 209 -3.53 -5.53 16.82
C PRO A 209 -4.29 -4.44 16.06
N GLN A 210 -5.24 -3.81 16.75
CA GLN A 210 -5.94 -2.65 16.19
C GLN A 210 -5.03 -1.41 16.23
N GLU A 211 -5.17 -0.53 15.24
CA GLU A 211 -4.64 0.83 15.33
C GLU A 211 -5.15 1.53 16.60
N GLU A 212 -4.36 2.48 17.11
CA GLU A 212 -4.60 3.21 18.35
C GLU A 212 -4.60 2.32 19.61
N THR A 213 -3.87 1.21 19.57
CA THR A 213 -3.55 0.36 20.74
C THR A 213 -2.04 0.27 20.94
N GLU A 214 -1.58 -0.28 22.06
CA GLU A 214 -0.15 -0.50 22.32
C GLU A 214 0.48 -1.58 21.40
N GLY A 215 -0.32 -2.32 20.64
CA GLY A 215 0.15 -3.47 19.87
C GLY A 215 0.55 -4.66 20.75
N LEU A 216 1.20 -5.66 20.15
CA LEU A 216 1.76 -6.79 20.87
C LEU A 216 3.07 -6.37 21.56
N SER A 217 3.36 -6.95 22.74
CA SER A 217 4.66 -6.79 23.40
C SER A 217 5.74 -7.65 22.74
N ASP A 218 7.01 -7.40 23.04
CA ASP A 218 8.11 -8.23 22.49
C ASP A 218 8.01 -9.68 22.95
N ALA A 219 7.53 -9.91 24.18
CA ALA A 219 7.23 -11.26 24.67
C ALA A 219 6.13 -11.95 23.84
N ASP A 220 5.07 -11.22 23.47
CA ASP A 220 4.02 -11.76 22.60
C ASP A 220 4.57 -12.04 21.19
N LEU A 221 5.45 -11.18 20.66
CA LEU A 221 6.11 -11.39 19.37
C LEU A 221 6.99 -12.66 19.40
N ILE A 222 7.77 -12.85 20.46
CA ILE A 222 8.59 -14.06 20.68
C ILE A 222 7.71 -15.31 20.80
N ASP A 223 6.55 -15.23 21.45
CA ASP A 223 5.59 -16.33 21.50
C ASP A 223 5.08 -16.70 20.10
N LEU A 224 4.85 -15.73 19.21
CA LEU A 224 4.50 -16.00 17.81
C LEU A 224 5.67 -16.60 17.01
N VAL A 225 6.91 -16.20 17.28
CA VAL A 225 8.11 -16.84 16.71
C VAL A 225 8.19 -18.31 17.13
N ASN A 226 7.84 -18.62 18.37
CA ASN A 226 7.78 -19.99 18.86
C ASN A 226 6.73 -20.80 18.12
N GLU A 227 5.53 -20.24 17.93
CA GLU A 227 4.44 -20.87 17.19
C GLU A 227 4.80 -21.12 15.72
N ALA A 228 5.57 -20.21 15.10
CA ALA A 228 6.15 -20.39 13.77
C ALA A 228 7.23 -21.49 13.72
N GLY A 229 7.69 -21.99 14.86
CA GLY A 229 8.77 -22.98 14.96
C GLY A 229 10.14 -22.41 14.60
N ALA A 230 10.39 -21.15 14.95
CA ALA A 230 11.60 -20.40 14.64
C ALA A 230 12.50 -20.09 15.85
N LEU A 231 12.11 -20.47 17.09
CA LEU A 231 12.93 -20.24 18.29
C LEU A 231 13.96 -21.33 18.59
N ASP A 232 13.66 -22.59 18.25
CA ASP A 232 14.48 -23.71 18.71
C ASP A 232 15.85 -23.72 18.03
N GLY A 233 16.88 -23.37 18.79
CA GLY A 233 18.28 -23.40 18.34
C GLY A 233 18.72 -22.18 17.53
N THR A 234 18.01 -21.06 17.66
CA THR A 234 18.28 -19.78 17.00
C THR A 234 18.46 -18.66 18.03
N ASP A 235 19.00 -17.52 17.61
CA ASP A 235 19.16 -16.33 18.47
C ASP A 235 18.03 -15.29 18.25
N VAL A 236 16.89 -15.70 17.65
CA VAL A 236 15.78 -14.79 17.27
C VAL A 236 15.23 -13.99 18.45
N ALA A 237 15.07 -14.61 19.63
CA ALA A 237 14.54 -13.90 20.79
C ALA A 237 15.46 -12.77 21.26
N ASP A 238 16.78 -13.01 21.28
CA ASP A 238 17.77 -12.00 21.66
C ASP A 238 17.85 -10.88 20.60
N CYS A 239 17.72 -11.23 19.31
CA CYS A 239 17.61 -10.26 18.22
C CYS A 239 16.38 -9.34 18.38
N ILE A 240 15.22 -9.91 18.73
CA ILE A 240 13.99 -9.14 18.99
C ILE A 240 14.16 -8.21 20.19
N ASP A 241 14.60 -8.75 21.34
CA ASP A 241 14.75 -7.99 22.59
C ASP A 241 15.77 -6.84 22.47
N SER A 242 16.75 -6.97 21.58
CA SER A 242 17.76 -5.94 21.35
C SER A 242 17.37 -4.88 20.32
N GLY A 243 16.30 -5.10 19.55
CA GLY A 243 15.90 -4.22 18.44
C GLY A 243 16.93 -4.19 17.31
N GLU A 244 17.59 -5.32 17.04
CA GLU A 244 18.79 -5.39 16.17
C GLU A 244 18.60 -4.74 14.79
N PHE A 245 17.39 -4.84 14.23
CA PHE A 245 17.04 -4.32 12.91
C PHE A 245 16.11 -3.09 12.95
N ASP A 246 15.84 -2.47 14.10
CA ASP A 246 14.99 -1.27 14.22
C ASP A 246 15.48 -0.12 13.32
N ASP A 247 16.80 0.12 13.30
CA ASP A 247 17.42 1.14 12.46
C ASP A 247 17.32 0.79 10.97
N TRP A 248 17.40 -0.49 10.61
CA TRP A 248 17.23 -0.95 9.23
C TRP A 248 15.78 -0.71 8.77
N VAL A 249 14.79 -1.08 9.57
CA VAL A 249 13.36 -0.84 9.30
C VAL A 249 13.08 0.64 9.13
N THR A 250 13.58 1.47 10.04
CA THR A 250 13.38 2.93 10.01
C THR A 250 13.94 3.52 8.73
N GLN A 251 15.17 3.16 8.36
CA GLN A 251 15.81 3.64 7.15
C GLN A 251 15.15 3.13 5.86
N ALA A 252 14.71 1.86 5.84
CA ALA A 252 13.94 1.30 4.73
C ALA A 252 12.62 2.05 4.54
N THR A 253 11.94 2.38 5.64
CA THR A 253 10.70 3.17 5.64
C THR A 253 10.94 4.59 5.13
N GLU A 254 12.00 5.25 5.58
CA GLU A 254 12.36 6.58 5.08
C GLU A 254 12.62 6.58 3.57
N ARG A 255 13.39 5.61 3.06
CA ARG A 255 13.64 5.46 1.62
C ARG A 255 12.36 5.21 0.86
N ALA A 256 11.55 4.24 1.29
CA ALA A 256 10.27 3.93 0.68
C ALA A 256 9.36 5.17 0.56
N LEU A 257 9.39 6.07 1.54
CA LEU A 257 8.54 7.27 1.59
C LEU A 257 9.15 8.53 0.94
N SER A 258 10.41 8.50 0.51
CA SER A 258 11.10 9.69 0.01
C SER A 258 11.85 9.51 -1.30
N GLU A 259 12.07 8.28 -1.74
CA GLU A 259 12.84 7.93 -2.93
C GLU A 259 12.01 7.16 -3.96
N PRO A 260 12.39 7.23 -5.26
CA PRO A 260 11.80 6.39 -6.30
C PRO A 260 11.88 4.91 -5.95
N VAL A 261 10.76 4.20 -6.15
CA VAL A 261 10.65 2.77 -5.81
C VAL A 261 11.39 1.94 -6.86
N PRO A 262 12.39 1.13 -6.46
CA PRO A 262 13.19 0.35 -7.40
C PRO A 262 12.36 -0.51 -8.36
N ASN A 263 12.79 -0.55 -9.62
CA ASN A 263 12.18 -1.37 -10.67
C ASN A 263 10.68 -1.11 -10.91
N SER A 264 10.18 0.09 -10.62
CA SER A 264 8.79 0.49 -10.88
C SER A 264 8.71 1.93 -11.38
N ASP A 265 7.52 2.35 -11.84
CA ASP A 265 7.23 3.74 -12.23
C ASP A 265 6.82 4.64 -11.05
N LEU A 266 6.93 4.16 -9.80
CA LEU A 266 6.49 4.92 -8.62
C LEU A 266 7.59 5.84 -8.09
N ASP A 267 7.26 7.12 -7.91
CA ASP A 267 8.16 8.13 -7.33
C ASP A 267 8.48 7.90 -5.84
N ARG A 268 7.60 7.20 -5.12
CA ARG A 268 7.71 6.76 -3.72
C ARG A 268 6.47 5.93 -3.33
N ILE A 269 6.55 5.23 -2.21
CA ILE A 269 5.40 4.61 -1.54
C ILE A 269 4.51 5.69 -0.91
N GLN A 270 3.19 5.56 -1.11
CA GLN A 270 2.20 6.52 -0.60
C GLN A 270 1.24 5.92 0.43
N GLY A 271 1.27 4.60 0.61
CA GLY A 271 0.45 3.87 1.57
C GLY A 271 0.72 2.37 1.52
N THR A 272 0.16 1.65 2.48
CA THR A 272 0.28 0.19 2.58
C THR A 272 -1.11 -0.47 2.55
N PRO A 273 -1.25 -1.66 1.92
CA PRO A 273 -0.21 -2.33 1.14
C PRO A 273 0.02 -1.60 -0.20
N THR A 274 1.26 -1.58 -0.66
CA THR A 274 1.58 -1.34 -2.06
C THR A 274 2.15 -2.63 -2.63
N VAL A 275 1.52 -3.17 -3.68
CA VAL A 275 1.90 -4.43 -4.31
C VAL A 275 2.34 -4.14 -5.74
N ILE A 276 3.51 -4.65 -6.13
CA ILE A 276 4.12 -4.44 -7.44
C ILE A 276 4.44 -5.80 -8.03
N VAL A 277 4.02 -6.05 -9.27
CA VAL A 277 4.27 -7.28 -10.00
C VAL A 277 5.02 -6.95 -11.27
N ASP A 278 6.24 -7.46 -11.42
CA ASP A 278 7.14 -7.17 -12.54
C ASP A 278 7.23 -5.66 -12.88
N GLY A 279 7.29 -4.85 -11.82
CA GLY A 279 7.40 -3.39 -11.90
C GLY A 279 6.09 -2.62 -12.09
N VAL A 280 4.96 -3.32 -12.23
CA VAL A 280 3.63 -2.71 -12.38
C VAL A 280 2.86 -2.80 -11.06
N GLN A 281 2.38 -1.66 -10.56
CA GLN A 281 1.56 -1.65 -9.34
C GLN A 281 0.21 -2.35 -9.57
N TYR A 282 -0.16 -3.24 -8.64
CA TYR A 282 -1.51 -3.77 -8.55
C TYR A 282 -2.42 -2.74 -7.86
N GLU A 283 -3.40 -2.23 -8.60
CA GLU A 283 -4.41 -1.26 -8.10
C GLU A 283 -5.80 -1.90 -7.92
N GLY A 284 -5.87 -3.23 -7.97
CA GLY A 284 -7.11 -3.99 -7.89
C GLY A 284 -7.64 -4.20 -6.47
N SER A 285 -8.61 -5.12 -6.34
CA SER A 285 -9.23 -5.46 -5.06
C SER A 285 -8.28 -6.20 -4.12
N LEU A 286 -8.14 -5.73 -2.87
CA LEU A 286 -7.36 -6.44 -1.83
C LEU A 286 -8.01 -7.75 -1.37
N THR A 287 -9.30 -7.93 -1.67
CA THR A 287 -10.11 -9.06 -1.19
C THR A 287 -10.64 -9.95 -2.33
N ASP A 288 -10.10 -9.82 -3.54
CA ASP A 288 -10.41 -10.71 -4.67
C ASP A 288 -9.16 -11.48 -5.10
N ALA A 289 -9.00 -12.68 -4.52
CA ALA A 289 -7.85 -13.53 -4.78
C ALA A 289 -7.73 -13.92 -6.27
N GLN A 290 -8.86 -14.07 -6.98
CA GLN A 290 -8.85 -14.43 -8.40
C GLN A 290 -8.41 -13.26 -9.28
N GLU A 291 -8.89 -12.05 -8.98
CA GLU A 291 -8.44 -10.85 -9.67
C GLU A 291 -6.93 -10.64 -9.50
N PHE A 292 -6.42 -10.82 -8.28
CA PHE A 292 -4.98 -10.74 -8.04
C PHE A 292 -4.22 -11.86 -8.78
N ALA A 293 -4.72 -13.10 -8.77
CA ALA A 293 -4.11 -14.20 -9.52
C ALA A 293 -4.07 -13.97 -11.03
N ASP A 294 -5.15 -13.44 -11.61
CA ASP A 294 -5.23 -13.10 -13.03
C ASP A 294 -4.23 -11.98 -13.40
N PHE A 295 -3.91 -11.09 -12.45
CA PHE A 295 -2.89 -10.05 -12.61
C PHE A 295 -1.46 -10.61 -12.51
N VAL A 296 -1.18 -11.49 -11.54
CA VAL A 296 0.16 -12.04 -11.31
C VAL A 296 0.56 -13.06 -12.38
N LEU A 297 -0.34 -13.99 -12.71
CA LEU A 297 -0.07 -15.08 -13.65
C LEU A 297 -1.14 -15.12 -14.75
N PRO A 298 -1.12 -14.17 -15.71
CA PRO A 298 -2.12 -14.09 -16.76
C PRO A 298 -2.03 -15.29 -17.71
N GLY A 299 -2.86 -16.31 -17.47
CA GLY A 299 -2.97 -17.50 -18.33
C GLY A 299 -3.03 -18.86 -17.62
N SER A 300 -2.91 -18.91 -16.29
CA SER A 300 -2.82 -20.15 -15.51
C SER A 300 -4.14 -20.90 -15.26
N LYS A 301 -5.08 -20.87 -16.21
CA LYS A 301 -6.38 -21.58 -16.10
C LYS A 301 -6.29 -23.07 -16.37
#